data_AF-A0A7R7WID0-F1
#
_entry.id   AF-A0A7R7WID0-F1
#
_cell.length_a   1.000
_cell.length_b   1.000
_cell.length_c   1.000
_cell.angle_alpha   90.00
_cell.angle_beta   90.00
_cell.angle_gamma   90.00
#
_symmetry.space_group_name_H-M   'P 1'
#
loop_
_entity.id
_entity.type
_entity.pdbx_description
1 polymer ?
#
loop_
_entity_poly.entity_id
_entity_poly.type
_entity_poly.pdbx_seq_one_letter_code
_entity_poly.pdbx_strand_id
1 'polypeptide(L)' 'MESSVHHITTSSKVLLKKARNLVPPMLEKFHKGQQGRVAVIGGSIEYVHPAPLHANGM' A
#
# COMPACT_ATOMS: atom_id res chain seq x y z
N MET A 1 -16.39 -3.40 25.84
CA MET A 1 -17.11 -3.83 24.63
C MET A 1 -16.08 -4.53 23.77
N GLU A 2 -15.88 -5.83 24.04
CA GLU A 2 -14.81 -6.65 23.43
C GLU A 2 -15.05 -6.73 21.92
N SER A 3 -14.12 -6.22 21.11
CA SER A 3 -14.18 -6.37 19.66
C SER A 3 -14.02 -7.85 19.32
N SER A 4 -15.01 -8.44 18.66
CA SER A 4 -14.95 -9.83 18.19
C SER A 4 -13.75 -10.00 17.26
N VAL A 5 -12.68 -10.61 17.77
CA VAL A 5 -11.53 -11.00 16.96
C VAL A 5 -12.01 -12.14 16.07
N HIS A 6 -12.35 -11.82 14.83
CA HIS A 6 -12.70 -12.82 13.83
C HIS A 6 -11.50 -13.75 13.63
N HIS A 7 -11.58 -14.96 14.19
CA HIS A 7 -10.63 -16.03 13.89
C HIS A 7 -10.73 -16.30 12.39
N ILE A 8 -9.72 -15.86 11.63
CA ILE A 8 -9.60 -16.18 10.19
C ILE A 8 -9.28 -17.67 10.10
N THR A 9 -10.31 -18.51 10.03
CA THR A 9 -10.19 -19.97 9.91
C THR A 9 -9.76 -20.41 8.50
N THR A 10 -9.77 -19.47 7.55
CA THR A 10 -9.35 -19.74 6.17
C THR A 10 -7.83 -19.75 6.08
N SER A 11 -7.27 -20.85 5.59
CA SER A 11 -5.83 -20.97 5.35
C SER A 11 -5.30 -19.78 4.54
N SER A 12 -4.19 -19.18 4.97
CA SER A 12 -3.54 -18.05 4.28
C SER A 12 -3.27 -18.35 2.81
N LYS A 13 -3.02 -19.62 2.45
CA LYS A 13 -2.84 -20.05 1.05
C LYS A 13 -4.07 -19.76 0.19
N VAL A 14 -5.28 -19.97 0.74
CA VAL A 14 -6.55 -19.72 0.05
C VAL A 14 -6.77 -18.22 -0.13
N LEU A 15 -6.51 -17.42 0.90
CA LEU A 15 -6.65 -15.96 0.82
C LEU A 15 -5.68 -15.33 -0.17
N LEU A 16 -4.40 -15.73 -0.11
CA LEU A 16 -3.38 -15.24 -1.03
C LEU A 16 -3.67 -15.66 -2.48
N LYS A 17 -4.25 -16.85 -2.70
CA LYS A 17 -4.68 -17.27 -4.04
C LYS A 17 -5.76 -16.33 -4.60
N LYS A 18 -6.71 -15.87 -3.78
CA LYS A 18 -7.74 -14.91 -4.19
C LYS A 18 -7.15 -13.51 -4.45
N ALA A 19 -6.27 -13.03 -3.57
CA ALA A 19 -5.65 -11.71 -3.70
C ALA A 19 -4.83 -11.56 -5.01
N ARG A 20 -4.16 -12.62 -5.46
CA ARG A 20 -3.40 -12.61 -6.73
C ARG A 20 -4.28 -12.33 -7.94
N ASN A 21 -5.57 -12.67 -7.90
CA ASN A 21 -6.50 -12.40 -9.00
C ASN A 21 -6.90 -10.92 -9.09
N LEU A 22 -6.58 -10.10 -8.07
CA LEU A 22 -6.84 -8.65 -8.07
C LEU A 22 -5.75 -7.87 -8.82
N VAL A 23 -4.55 -8.46 -8.98
CA VAL A 23 -3.42 -7.80 -9.64
C VAL A 23 -3.56 -8.00 -11.15
N PRO A 24 -3.73 -6.93 -11.94
CA PRO A 24 -3.84 -7.05 -13.38
C PRO A 24 -2.52 -7.55 -14.01
N PRO A 25 -2.56 -8.34 -15.10
CA PRO A 25 -1.36 -8.78 -15.79
C PRO A 25 -0.63 -7.59 -16.41
N MET A 26 0.69 -7.70 -16.59
CA MET A 26 1.46 -6.70 -17.31
C MET A 26 1.45 -7.03 -18.80
N LEU A 27 0.75 -6.22 -19.60
CA LEU A 27 0.63 -6.40 -21.05
C LEU A 27 1.25 -5.18 -21.75
N GLU A 28 1.90 -5.37 -22.89
CA GLU A 28 2.57 -4.29 -23.64
C GLU A 28 1.61 -3.19 -24.11
N LYS A 29 0.33 -3.54 -24.30
CA LYS A 29 -0.74 -2.61 -24.65
C LYS A 29 -1.19 -1.71 -23.49
N PHE A 30 -0.68 -1.94 -22.28
CA PHE A 30 -1.06 -1.14 -21.12
C PHE A 30 -0.21 0.14 -21.01
N HIS A 31 -0.89 1.28 -20.94
CA HIS A 31 -0.33 2.61 -20.85
C HIS A 31 -0.42 3.17 -19.41
N LYS A 32 0.29 4.27 -19.16
CA LYS A 32 0.37 4.93 -17.84
C LYS A 32 -1.03 5.12 -17.22
N GLY A 33 -1.18 4.58 -16.01
CA GLY A 33 -2.39 4.68 -15.20
C GLY A 33 -3.46 3.62 -15.45
N GLN A 34 -3.30 2.73 -16.43
CA GLN A 34 -4.21 1.59 -16.63
C GLN A 34 -4.06 0.50 -15.57
N GLN A 35 -2.91 0.43 -14.90
CA GLN A 35 -2.67 -0.44 -13.75
C GLN A 35 -2.99 0.22 -12.40
N GLY A 36 -3.64 1.39 -12.43
CA GLY A 36 -4.04 2.14 -11.24
C GLY A 36 -3.34 3.49 -11.12
N ARG A 37 -4.06 4.43 -10.52
CA ARG A 37 -3.56 5.74 -10.09
C ARG A 37 -3.90 5.86 -8.61
N VAL A 38 -2.89 6.10 -7.79
CA VAL A 38 -3.05 6.21 -6.34
C VAL A 38 -2.62 7.60 -5.92
N ALA A 39 -3.45 8.26 -5.13
CA ALA A 39 -3.12 9.49 -4.44
C ALA A 39 -3.06 9.21 -2.94
N VAL A 40 -2.08 9.79 -2.26
CA VAL A 40 -1.97 9.77 -0.80
C VAL A 40 -2.21 11.19 -0.32
N ILE A 41 -3.11 11.36 0.64
CA ILE A 41 -3.41 12.63 1.28
C ILE A 41 -2.97 12.52 2.73
N GLY A 42 -2.10 13.42 3.17
CA GLY A 42 -1.49 13.40 4.49
C GLY A 42 -0.31 14.38 4.55
N GLY A 43 0.62 14.15 5.48
CA GLY A 43 1.78 15.02 5.64
C GLY A 43 1.49 16.27 6.48
N SER A 44 0.75 16.10 7.59
CA SER A 44 0.67 17.14 8.62
C SER A 44 2.08 17.45 9.11
N ILE A 45 2.40 18.73 9.32
CA ILE A 45 3.75 19.19 9.65
C ILE A 45 4.33 18.50 10.90
N GLU A 46 3.45 18.10 11.83
CA GLU A 46 3.79 17.43 13.09
C GLU A 46 4.15 15.95 12.91
N TYR A 47 3.74 15.33 11.80
CA TYR A 47 3.89 13.88 11.53
C TYR A 47 4.68 13.58 10.26
N VAL A 48 5.10 14.61 9.53
CA VAL A 48 6.14 14.47 8.50
C VAL A 48 7.45 14.27 9.23
N HIS A 49 8.15 13.18 8.95
CA HIS A 49 9.53 13.06 9.38
C HIS A 49 10.33 14.16 8.66
N PRO A 50 10.95 15.12 9.37
CA PRO A 50 11.94 15.98 8.75
C PRO A 50 13.06 15.05 8.29
N ALA A 51 13.24 14.92 6.98
CA ALA A 51 14.46 14.33 6.46
C ALA A 51 15.62 15.14 7.03
N PRO A 52 16.63 14.53 7.67
CA PRO A 52 17.81 15.27 8.05
C PRO A 52 18.53 15.65 6.75
N LEU A 53 18.29 16.88 6.27
CA LEU A 53 19.27 17.57 5.45
C LEU A 53 20.45 17.83 6.38
N HIS A 54 21.42 16.91 6.35
CA HIS A 54 22.73 17.09 6.92
C HIS A 54 23.37 18.29 6.20
N ALA A 55 23.15 19.49 6.73
CA ALA A 55 23.76 20.72 6.25
C ALA A 55 25.23 20.74 6.70
N ASN A 56 26.07 19.94 6.02
CA ASN A 56 27.49 20.26 5.96
C ASN A 56 27.63 21.48 5.05
N GLY A 57 27.82 22.64 5.64
CA GLY A 57 28.14 23.86 4.91
C GLY A 57 27.80 25.14 5.67
N MET A 58 28.49 25.40 6.79
CA MET A 58 29.13 26.68 7.17
C MET A 58 30.02 26.44 8.40
#